data_AF-A0A1N7NE06-F1
#
_entry.id   AF-A0A1N7NE06-F1
#
_cell.length_a   1.000
_cell.length_b   1.000
_cell.length_c   1.000
_cell.angle_alpha   90.00
_cell.angle_beta   90.00
_cell.angle_gamma   90.00
#
_symmetry.space_group_name_H-M   'P 1'
#
loop_
_entity.id
_entity.type
_entity.pdbx_description
1 polymer ?
#
loop_
_entity_poly.entity_id
_entity_poly.type
_entity_poly.pdbx_seq_one_letter_code
_entity_poly.pdbx_strand_id
1 'polypeptide(L)'
;MRKYIFILTFLIPATFWAQYLLPNEEVVYSFETKNGKKMSLVKDKTNQYIQYRFGTKNKVEMEFPAERTKESWKKFHYNSYWRGGGIQNAGMEIDNLSFNNGYEYLLFRTYHAEGEVYTAGIIIKDKKGKETRIKGNYKTLEGCICNLQDTGMIEREDIGLTF
;
A
#
# COMPACT_ATOMS: atom_id res chain seq x y z
N MET A 1 -43.64 32.33 -36.79
CA MET A 1 -42.99 32.38 -35.46
C MET A 1 -42.18 31.10 -35.27
N ARG A 2 -40.86 31.17 -35.49
CA ARG A 2 -39.97 30.00 -35.54
C ARG A 2 -39.48 29.70 -34.11
N LYS A 3 -39.97 28.64 -33.50
CA LYS A 3 -39.53 28.18 -32.17
C LYS A 3 -38.16 27.52 -32.32
N TYR A 4 -37.10 28.19 -31.87
CA TYR A 4 -35.78 27.57 -31.72
C TYR A 4 -35.77 26.79 -30.40
N ILE A 5 -35.69 25.47 -30.50
CA ILE A 5 -35.49 24.57 -29.36
C ILE A 5 -33.98 24.55 -29.12
N PHE A 6 -33.50 25.25 -28.08
CA PHE A 6 -32.14 25.09 -27.59
C PHE A 6 -32.05 23.78 -26.80
N ILE A 7 -31.45 22.75 -27.39
CA ILE A 7 -31.03 21.55 -26.66
C ILE A 7 -29.69 21.88 -25.99
N LEU A 8 -29.75 22.20 -24.70
CA LEU A 8 -28.56 22.33 -23.86
C LEU A 8 -28.07 20.92 -23.52
N THR A 9 -27.19 20.36 -24.36
CA THR A 9 -26.47 19.12 -24.01
C THR A 9 -25.56 19.41 -22.84
N PHE A 10 -25.97 18.95 -21.65
CA PHE A 10 -25.16 18.96 -20.44
C PHE A 10 -23.91 18.11 -20.68
N LEU A 11 -22.77 18.76 -20.93
CA LEU A 11 -21.46 18.14 -20.84
C LEU A 11 -21.25 17.74 -19.39
N ILE A 12 -21.70 16.54 -19.00
CA ILE A 12 -21.34 15.96 -17.72
C ILE A 12 -19.83 15.73 -17.80
N PRO A 13 -18.99 16.44 -17.02
CA PRO A 13 -17.61 16.05 -16.92
C PRO A 13 -17.62 14.64 -16.34
N ALA A 14 -17.14 13.67 -17.12
CA ALA A 14 -16.85 12.34 -16.64
C ALA A 14 -15.77 12.47 -15.58
N THR A 15 -16.19 12.79 -14.36
CA THR A 15 -15.38 12.60 -13.19
C THR A 15 -15.22 11.09 -13.12
N PHE A 16 -14.13 10.58 -13.70
CA PHE A 16 -13.65 9.27 -13.36
C PHE A 16 -13.41 9.33 -11.86
N TRP A 17 -14.39 8.86 -11.09
CA TRP A 17 -14.20 8.56 -9.68
C TRP A 17 -13.08 7.53 -9.68
N ALA A 18 -11.88 7.96 -9.27
CA ALA A 18 -10.76 7.08 -9.13
C ALA A 18 -11.17 6.03 -8.10
N GLN A 19 -11.63 4.87 -8.58
CA GLN A 19 -12.07 3.80 -7.73
C GLN A 19 -10.84 3.28 -7.01
N TYR A 20 -10.89 3.26 -5.68
CA TYR A 20 -9.75 2.85 -4.88
C TYR A 20 -9.36 1.38 -5.12
N LEU A 21 -10.32 0.57 -5.60
CA LEU A 21 -10.16 -0.83 -5.98
C LEU A 21 -10.97 -1.14 -7.25
N LEU A 22 -10.34 -1.52 -8.35
CA LEU A 22 -10.99 -1.85 -9.62
C LEU A 22 -11.66 -3.24 -9.56
N PRO A 23 -12.63 -3.56 -10.44
CA PRO A 23 -13.35 -4.84 -10.41
C PRO A 23 -12.45 -6.10 -10.58
N ASN A 24 -11.34 -5.98 -11.31
CA ASN A 24 -10.36 -7.04 -11.52
C ASN A 24 -9.30 -7.11 -10.42
N GLU A 25 -9.38 -6.25 -9.41
CA GLU A 25 -8.39 -6.18 -8.34
C GLU A 25 -8.89 -6.81 -7.05
N GLU A 26 -7.93 -7.19 -6.20
CA GLU A 26 -8.14 -7.50 -4.80
C GLU A 26 -7.12 -6.79 -3.92
N VAL A 27 -7.51 -6.55 -2.67
CA VAL A 27 -6.63 -5.93 -1.67
C VAL A 27 -5.67 -6.98 -1.15
N VAL A 28 -4.37 -6.70 -1.26
CA VAL A 28 -3.31 -7.50 -0.62
C VAL A 28 -3.11 -7.03 0.81
N TYR A 29 -3.02 -5.72 1.00
CA TYR A 29 -2.80 -5.08 2.30
C TYR A 29 -3.36 -3.67 2.31
N SER A 30 -4.11 -3.28 3.32
CA SER A 30 -4.56 -1.89 3.46
C SER A 30 -4.72 -1.47 4.91
N PHE A 31 -4.68 -0.16 5.15
CA PHE A 31 -5.09 0.46 6.41
C PHE A 31 -5.46 1.93 6.19
N GLU A 32 -6.23 2.48 7.12
CA GLU A 32 -6.43 3.92 7.24
C GLU A 32 -5.37 4.54 8.16
N THR A 33 -4.98 5.77 7.91
CA THR A 33 -4.10 6.57 8.76
C THR A 33 -4.94 7.31 9.81
N LYS A 34 -4.28 7.85 10.84
CA LYS A 34 -4.96 8.70 11.85
C LYS A 34 -5.61 9.96 11.28
N ASN A 35 -5.19 10.43 10.10
CA ASN A 35 -5.76 11.60 9.43
C ASN A 35 -6.80 11.25 8.35
N GLY A 36 -7.31 10.00 8.34
CA GLY A 36 -8.39 9.57 7.44
C GLY A 36 -7.96 9.33 5.99
N LYS A 37 -6.66 9.27 5.72
CA LYS A 37 -6.14 8.77 4.43
C LYS A 37 -6.11 7.26 4.45
N LYS A 38 -6.26 6.63 3.30
CA LYS A 38 -6.09 5.19 3.09
C LYS A 38 -4.76 4.93 2.41
N MET A 39 -4.11 3.85 2.81
CA MET A 39 -3.05 3.18 2.06
C MET A 39 -3.62 1.84 1.59
N SER A 40 -3.41 1.46 0.34
CA SER A 40 -3.66 0.08 -0.11
C SER A 40 -2.62 -0.41 -1.08
N LEU A 41 -2.17 -1.62 -0.87
CA LEU A 41 -1.51 -2.46 -1.84
C LEU A 41 -2.58 -3.37 -2.46
N VAL A 42 -2.80 -3.22 -3.76
CA VAL A 42 -3.77 -4.01 -4.52
C VAL A 42 -3.05 -4.78 -5.62
N LYS A 43 -3.63 -5.90 -6.03
CA LYS A 43 -3.15 -6.64 -7.19
C LYS A 43 -4.30 -7.04 -8.10
N ASP A 44 -3.97 -7.28 -9.35
CA ASP A 44 -4.88 -7.98 -10.25
C ASP A 44 -5.16 -9.41 -9.75
N LYS A 45 -6.40 -9.87 -9.84
CA LYS A 45 -6.82 -11.21 -9.42
C LYS A 45 -6.09 -12.33 -10.15
N THR A 46 -5.61 -12.08 -11.37
CA THR A 46 -4.82 -13.01 -12.18
C THR A 46 -3.32 -12.66 -12.17
N ASN A 47 -2.89 -11.85 -11.19
CA ASN A 47 -1.51 -11.46 -10.95
C ASN A 47 -0.84 -10.68 -12.09
N GLN A 48 -1.61 -10.01 -12.96
CA GLN A 48 -1.03 -9.21 -14.05
C GLN A 48 -0.27 -7.98 -13.57
N TYR A 49 -0.54 -7.47 -12.37
CA TYR A 49 0.18 -6.35 -11.76
C TYR A 49 -0.10 -6.27 -10.26
N ILE A 50 0.73 -5.50 -9.58
CA ILE A 50 0.55 -5.03 -8.20
C ILE A 50 0.74 -3.51 -8.17
N GLN A 51 -0.01 -2.81 -7.32
CA GLN A 51 0.03 -1.36 -7.22
C GLN A 51 -0.22 -0.90 -5.78
N TYR A 52 0.66 -0.03 -5.28
CA TYR A 52 0.49 0.79 -4.10
C TYR A 52 -0.39 2.01 -4.44
N ARG A 53 -1.30 2.36 -3.53
CA ARG A 53 -2.16 3.53 -3.58
C ARG A 53 -2.20 4.22 -2.22
N PHE A 54 -2.17 5.55 -2.23
CA PHE A 54 -2.36 6.38 -1.06
C PHE A 54 -3.26 7.57 -1.38
N GLY A 55 -4.17 7.92 -0.48
CA GLY A 55 -5.08 9.04 -0.72
C GLY A 55 -6.25 9.09 0.24
N THR A 56 -7.31 9.78 -0.13
CA THR A 56 -8.57 9.82 0.64
C THR A 56 -9.53 8.75 0.16
N LYS A 57 -10.65 8.58 0.88
CA LYS A 57 -11.75 7.71 0.47
C LYS A 57 -12.23 7.94 -0.97
N ASN A 58 -12.16 9.19 -1.44
CA ASN A 58 -12.73 9.60 -2.73
C ASN A 58 -11.67 9.85 -3.81
N LYS A 59 -10.38 9.83 -3.46
CA LYS A 59 -9.31 10.21 -4.39
C LYS A 59 -8.01 9.50 -4.04
N VAL A 60 -7.47 8.77 -5.00
CA VAL A 60 -6.06 8.34 -4.99
C VAL A 60 -5.20 9.58 -5.27
N GLU A 61 -4.28 9.88 -4.35
CA GLU A 61 -3.36 11.02 -4.43
C GLU A 61 -1.98 10.59 -4.92
N MET A 62 -1.62 9.34 -4.67
CA MET A 62 -0.38 8.74 -5.13
C MET A 62 -0.65 7.28 -5.49
N GLU A 63 -0.12 6.86 -6.62
CA GLU A 63 -0.05 5.45 -7.00
C GLU A 63 1.37 5.10 -7.43
N PHE A 64 1.77 3.85 -7.19
CA PHE A 64 3.04 3.32 -7.65
C PHE A 64 2.94 1.80 -7.85
N PRO A 65 3.49 1.25 -8.93
CA PRO A 65 3.92 1.93 -10.15
C PRO A 65 2.72 2.55 -10.87
N ALA A 66 2.94 3.57 -11.71
CA ALA A 66 1.86 4.12 -12.56
C ALA A 66 1.38 3.10 -13.59
N GLU A 67 2.31 2.33 -14.14
CA GLU A 67 2.01 1.25 -15.09
C GLU A 67 1.49 0.00 -14.36
N ARG A 68 0.46 -0.62 -14.93
CA ARG A 68 -0.18 -1.84 -14.41
C ARG A 68 0.21 -3.02 -15.30
N THR A 69 1.43 -3.51 -15.14
CA THR A 69 1.99 -4.62 -15.92
C THR A 69 2.66 -5.66 -15.02
N LYS A 70 3.06 -6.81 -15.60
CA LYS A 70 3.76 -7.85 -14.84
C LYS A 70 5.09 -7.37 -14.27
N GLU A 71 5.71 -6.38 -14.91
CA GLU A 71 6.95 -5.77 -14.43
C GLU A 71 6.74 -4.93 -13.16
N SER A 72 5.50 -4.59 -12.80
CA SER A 72 5.20 -3.82 -11.59
C SER A 72 5.62 -4.56 -10.32
N TRP A 73 5.60 -5.90 -10.33
CA TRP A 73 6.02 -6.73 -9.18
C TRP A 73 7.49 -6.54 -8.84
N LYS A 74 8.36 -6.46 -9.85
CA LYS A 74 9.82 -6.29 -9.69
C LYS A 74 10.22 -4.91 -9.16
N LYS A 75 9.28 -3.97 -9.06
CA LYS A 75 9.51 -2.62 -8.53
C LYS A 75 9.35 -2.55 -7.00
N PHE A 76 9.04 -3.68 -6.37
CA PHE A 76 8.93 -3.80 -4.92
C PHE A 76 9.98 -4.78 -4.39
N HIS A 77 10.50 -4.47 -3.20
CA HIS A 77 11.46 -5.31 -2.48
C HIS A 77 10.85 -5.72 -1.15
N TYR A 78 10.84 -7.03 -0.87
CA TYR A 78 10.23 -7.56 0.33
C TYR A 78 11.30 -8.05 1.30
N ASN A 79 11.14 -7.75 2.59
CA ASN A 79 11.93 -8.40 3.63
C ASN A 79 11.06 -8.69 4.85
N SER A 80 11.43 -9.70 5.61
CA SER A 80 10.72 -10.06 6.83
C SER A 80 11.65 -10.67 7.87
N TYR A 81 11.23 -10.57 9.12
CA TYR A 81 11.90 -11.22 10.25
C TYR A 81 10.88 -11.78 11.20
N TRP A 82 11.14 -13.01 11.64
CA TRP A 82 10.31 -13.70 12.58
C TRP A 82 11.18 -14.31 13.67
N ARG A 83 10.83 -14.00 14.92
CA ARG A 83 11.43 -14.57 16.13
C ARG A 83 10.29 -15.12 16.99
N GLY A 84 10.20 -16.44 17.08
CA GLY A 84 9.25 -17.12 17.96
C GLY A 84 9.64 -17.06 19.44
N GLY A 85 8.91 -17.78 20.31
CA GLY A 85 9.22 -17.93 21.74
C GLY A 85 8.47 -16.98 22.69
N GLY A 86 7.48 -16.23 22.18
CA GLY A 86 6.62 -15.36 22.99
C GLY A 86 7.41 -14.29 23.76
N ILE A 87 6.84 -13.79 24.86
CA ILE A 87 7.48 -12.74 25.67
C ILE A 87 8.88 -13.15 26.14
N GLN A 88 9.10 -14.43 26.48
CA GLN A 88 10.37 -14.94 27.02
C GLN A 88 11.54 -14.80 26.04
N ASN A 89 11.27 -14.75 24.75
CA ASN A 89 12.29 -14.58 23.71
C ASN A 89 12.17 -13.24 22.98
N ALA A 90 11.48 -12.27 23.59
CA ALA A 90 11.09 -11.01 22.96
C ALA A 90 10.52 -11.26 21.55
N GLY A 91 9.62 -12.23 21.44
CA GLY A 91 9.10 -12.73 20.17
C GLY A 91 8.56 -11.58 19.33
N MET A 92 8.86 -11.61 18.03
CA MET A 92 8.48 -10.51 17.13
C MET A 92 8.29 -10.98 15.70
N GLU A 93 7.49 -10.23 14.97
CA GLU A 93 7.23 -10.39 13.54
C GLU A 93 7.38 -9.02 12.90
N ILE A 94 8.15 -8.94 11.82
CA ILE A 94 8.35 -7.73 11.03
C ILE A 94 8.18 -8.12 9.57
N ASP A 95 7.28 -7.46 8.88
CA ASP A 95 7.11 -7.56 7.43
C ASP A 95 7.30 -6.18 6.84
N ASN A 96 8.17 -6.06 5.83
CA ASN A 96 8.33 -4.83 5.09
C ASN A 96 8.22 -5.04 3.59
N LEU A 97 7.60 -4.05 2.94
CA LEU A 97 7.60 -3.92 1.50
C LEU A 97 8.11 -2.52 1.14
N SER A 98 9.18 -2.43 0.37
CA SER A 98 9.77 -1.17 -0.02
C SER A 98 9.73 -0.94 -1.53
N PHE A 99 9.76 0.33 -1.93
CA PHE A 99 9.89 0.76 -3.31
C PHE A 99 10.44 2.19 -3.39
N ASN A 100 10.90 2.60 -4.57
CA ASN A 100 11.38 3.96 -4.82
C ASN A 100 10.50 4.68 -5.86
N ASN A 101 10.04 5.89 -5.53
CA ASN A 101 9.35 6.79 -6.46
C ASN A 101 9.87 8.23 -6.34
N GLY A 102 11.19 8.40 -6.34
CA GLY A 102 11.89 9.66 -6.04
C GLY A 102 12.14 9.90 -4.54
N TYR A 103 11.39 9.19 -3.69
CA TYR A 103 11.62 8.97 -2.26
C TYR A 103 11.63 7.45 -2.03
N GLU A 104 12.28 7.00 -0.96
CA GLU A 104 12.18 5.61 -0.51
C GLU A 104 10.93 5.46 0.35
N TYR A 105 10.07 4.52 -0.01
CA TYR A 105 8.88 4.18 0.73
C TYR A 105 9.06 2.80 1.35
N LEU A 106 8.70 2.65 2.61
CA LEU A 106 8.68 1.39 3.34
C LEU A 106 7.29 1.22 3.97
N LEU A 107 6.49 0.30 3.44
CA LEU A 107 5.33 -0.20 4.16
C LEU A 107 5.82 -1.19 5.20
N PHE A 108 5.31 -1.10 6.41
CA PHE A 108 5.66 -2.04 7.46
C PHE A 108 4.43 -2.53 8.22
N ARG A 109 4.56 -3.74 8.74
CA ARG A 109 3.74 -4.33 9.79
C ARG A 109 4.69 -4.93 10.82
N THR A 110 4.45 -4.66 12.10
CA THR A 110 5.20 -5.28 13.19
C THR A 110 4.28 -5.82 14.27
N TYR A 111 4.73 -6.89 14.90
CA TYR A 111 4.22 -7.41 16.16
C TYR A 111 5.38 -7.61 17.12
N HIS A 112 5.20 -7.18 18.36
CA HIS A 112 6.10 -7.45 19.47
C HIS A 112 5.31 -8.14 20.59
N ALA A 113 5.75 -9.32 21.00
CA ALA A 113 5.13 -10.06 22.09
C ALA A 113 5.25 -9.31 23.41
N GLU A 114 6.37 -8.60 23.62
CA GLU A 114 6.53 -7.68 24.75
C GLU A 114 5.50 -6.55 24.65
N GLY A 115 4.52 -6.58 25.53
CA GLY A 115 3.42 -5.60 25.56
C GLY A 115 2.35 -5.80 24.50
N GLU A 116 2.35 -6.94 23.77
CA GLU A 116 1.38 -7.27 22.71
C GLU A 116 1.13 -6.11 21.72
N VAL A 117 2.23 -5.53 21.23
CA VAL A 117 2.17 -4.31 20.42
C VAL A 117 2.12 -4.65 18.94
N TYR A 118 1.04 -4.23 18.30
CA TYR A 118 0.86 -4.31 16.85
C TYR A 118 0.98 -2.92 16.22
N THR A 119 1.84 -2.79 15.21
CA THR A 119 2.03 -1.52 14.49
C THR A 119 1.98 -1.74 12.98
N ALA A 120 1.46 -0.75 12.28
CA ALA A 120 1.49 -0.67 10.82
C ALA A 120 1.73 0.77 10.40
N GLY A 121 2.35 0.99 9.25
CA GLY A 121 2.57 2.34 8.75
C GLY A 121 3.39 2.41 7.48
N ILE A 122 3.78 3.66 7.16
CA ILE A 122 4.67 3.99 6.06
C ILE A 122 5.83 4.80 6.63
N ILE A 123 7.06 4.44 6.29
CA ILE A 123 8.24 5.29 6.44
C ILE A 123 8.58 5.83 5.06
N ILE A 124 8.77 7.14 4.97
CA ILE A 124 9.18 7.84 3.75
C ILE A 124 10.53 8.49 4.01
N LYS A 125 11.54 8.17 3.21
CA LYS A 125 12.87 8.74 3.32
C LYS A 125 13.20 9.59 2.10
N ASP A 126 13.67 10.81 2.34
CA ASP A 126 14.19 11.65 1.27
C ASP A 126 15.65 11.32 0.91
N LYS A 127 16.15 11.91 -0.18
CA LYS A 127 17.53 11.71 -0.66
C LYS A 127 18.61 12.13 0.34
N LYS A 128 18.27 12.91 1.37
CA LYS A 128 19.18 13.34 2.44
C LYS A 128 19.08 12.43 3.67
N GLY A 129 18.24 11.40 3.62
CA GLY A 129 18.01 10.47 4.71
C GLY A 129 16.99 10.94 5.75
N LYS A 130 16.28 12.05 5.52
CA LYS A 130 15.24 12.52 6.46
C LYS A 130 14.03 11.60 6.37
N GLU A 131 13.62 11.07 7.52
CA GLU A 131 12.48 10.16 7.64
C GLU A 131 11.19 10.90 8.03
N THR A 132 10.08 10.51 7.42
CA THR A 132 8.72 10.87 7.81
C THR A 132 7.93 9.59 8.03
N ARG A 133 7.30 9.46 9.19
CA ARG A 133 6.51 8.27 9.56
C ARG A 133 5.02 8.59 9.55
N ILE A 134 4.27 7.81 8.77
CA ILE A 134 2.81 7.86 8.73
C ILE A 134 2.29 6.63 9.48
N LYS A 135 1.70 6.84 10.65
CA LYS A 135 1.12 5.75 11.45
C LYS A 135 -0.22 5.30 10.87
N GLY A 136 -0.33 3.99 10.62
CA GLY A 136 -1.59 3.33 10.31
C GLY A 136 -2.43 3.11 11.57
N ASN A 137 -3.74 3.07 11.38
CA ASN A 137 -4.70 2.60 12.36
C ASN A 137 -4.82 1.09 12.21
N TYR A 138 -4.14 0.34 13.07
CA TYR A 138 -4.09 -1.12 13.00
C TYR A 138 -5.47 -1.78 13.04
N LYS A 139 -6.48 -1.14 13.67
CA LYS A 139 -7.86 -1.66 13.72
C LYS A 139 -8.56 -1.70 12.35
N THR A 140 -8.03 -0.97 11.38
CA THR A 140 -8.56 -0.90 10.00
C THR A 140 -7.75 -1.73 9.02
N LEU A 141 -6.81 -2.53 9.53
CA LEU A 141 -5.92 -3.34 8.71
C LEU A 141 -6.72 -4.44 8.02
N GLU A 142 -6.51 -4.55 6.71
CA GLU A 142 -7.09 -5.58 5.85
C GLU A 142 -5.95 -6.29 5.11
N GLY A 143 -6.00 -7.61 5.04
CA GLY A 143 -4.97 -8.41 4.37
C GLY A 143 -3.63 -8.39 5.12
N CYS A 144 -2.55 -8.69 4.40
CA CYS A 144 -1.23 -8.83 4.97
C CYS A 144 -0.16 -8.65 3.89
N ILE A 145 0.95 -7.98 4.22
CA ILE A 145 2.19 -8.03 3.43
C ILE A 145 3.10 -9.20 3.84
N CYS A 146 2.62 -10.10 4.70
CA CYS A 146 3.35 -11.31 5.03
C CYS A 146 3.40 -12.26 3.83
N ASN A 147 4.52 -12.96 3.71
CA ASN A 147 4.74 -14.02 2.74
C ASN A 147 4.57 -13.60 1.27
N LEU A 148 4.85 -12.33 0.93
CA LEU A 148 4.76 -11.86 -0.46
C LEU A 148 5.70 -12.62 -1.41
N GLN A 149 6.79 -13.21 -0.88
CA GLN A 149 7.68 -14.07 -1.66
C GLN A 149 7.00 -15.34 -2.18
N ASP A 150 5.94 -15.82 -1.53
CA ASP A 150 5.23 -17.04 -1.93
C ASP A 150 4.48 -16.85 -3.26
N THR A 151 4.32 -15.60 -3.71
CA THR A 151 3.81 -15.28 -5.04
C THR A 151 4.77 -15.64 -6.16
N GLY A 152 6.07 -15.82 -5.86
CA GLY A 152 7.14 -15.99 -6.84
C GLY A 152 7.41 -14.76 -7.72
N MET A 153 6.76 -13.63 -7.45
CA MET A 153 6.84 -12.40 -8.25
C MET A 153 7.59 -11.26 -7.56
N ILE A 154 7.75 -11.33 -6.24
CA ILE A 154 8.58 -10.43 -5.44
C ILE A 154 9.64 -11.27 -4.74
N GLU A 155 10.90 -10.91 -4.93
CA GLU A 155 12.01 -11.58 -4.26
C GLU A 155 12.15 -11.06 -2.82
N ARG A 156 12.48 -11.99 -1.91
CA ARG A 156 12.85 -11.64 -0.54
C ARG A 156 14.32 -11.23 -0.52
N GLU A 157 14.60 -10.06 0.06
CA GLU A 157 15.95 -9.52 0.20
C GLU A 157 16.35 -9.43 1.68
N ASP A 158 17.46 -10.04 2.06
CA ASP A 158 18.03 -9.90 3.41
C ASP A 158 18.97 -8.68 3.48
N ILE A 159 18.38 -7.49 3.40
CA ILE A 159 19.09 -6.19 3.41
C ILE A 159 19.15 -5.51 4.80
N GLY A 160 18.80 -6.25 5.85
CA GLY A 160 18.69 -5.73 7.22
C GLY A 160 17.30 -5.19 7.55
N LEU A 161 16.96 -5.21 8.85
CA LEU A 161 15.63 -4.81 9.32
C LEU A 161 15.58 -3.31 9.59
N THR A 162 14.57 -2.66 9.02
CA THR A 162 14.26 -1.27 9.37
C THR A 162 13.05 -1.30 10.32
N PHE A 163 13.19 -0.68 11.49
CA PHE A 163 12.17 -0.60 12.55
C PHE A 163 11.43 0.75 12.50
#